data_AF-A0A2A4SDZ0-F1
#
_entry.id   AF-A0A2A4SDZ0-F1
#
_cell.length_a   1.000
_cell.length_b   1.000
_cell.length_c   1.000
_cell.angle_alpha   90.00
_cell.angle_beta   90.00
_cell.angle_gamma   90.00
#
_symmetry.space_group_name_H-M   'P 1'
#
loop_
_entity.id
_entity.type
_entity.pdbx_description
1 polymer ?
#
loop_
_entity_poly.entity_id
_entity_poly.type
_entity_poly.pdbx_seq_one_letter_code
_entity_poly.pdbx_strand_id
1 'polypeptide(L)'
;MRKQIFSLYFIIALLFVSSTSGQENKAIENRDLSESIVMKWWNQLPQEWQRLFVQKANMSYPLNLKQVERLGRLGGFDCNGAEIATLKPLSNLTWLTYINCSNTKITTLEPLKHLRKLDRLIIDSTDIDDLSPIENLESLTFLRLINTNVPRDDIIAFIKRHPGVEVQY
;
A
#
# COMPACT_ATOMS: atom_id res chain seq x y z
N MET A 1 14.34 -19.10 -9.35
CA MET A 1 13.85 -18.69 -8.01
C MET A 1 14.48 -17.35 -7.63
N ARG A 2 13.78 -16.24 -7.88
CA ARG A 2 14.14 -14.88 -7.43
C ARG A 2 12.85 -14.08 -7.23
N LYS A 3 12.13 -14.34 -6.14
CA LYS A 3 11.00 -13.53 -5.67
C LYS A 3 11.05 -13.59 -4.14
N GLN A 4 11.08 -12.43 -3.47
CA GLN A 4 10.91 -12.18 -2.01
C GLN A 4 12.01 -11.39 -1.25
N ILE A 5 13.00 -10.73 -1.88
CA ILE A 5 14.00 -9.95 -1.11
C ILE A 5 13.55 -8.48 -0.82
N PHE A 6 12.55 -7.95 -1.50
CA PHE A 6 12.20 -6.51 -1.38
C PHE A 6 11.33 -6.13 -0.18
N SER A 7 10.65 -7.08 0.49
CA SER A 7 9.77 -6.77 1.62
C SER A 7 10.53 -6.44 2.91
N LEU A 8 11.78 -6.92 3.06
CA LEU A 8 12.54 -6.77 4.30
C LEU A 8 13.24 -5.41 4.43
N TYR A 9 13.62 -4.78 3.31
CA TYR A 9 14.42 -3.54 3.34
C TYR A 9 13.63 -2.30 3.76
N PHE A 10 12.31 -2.28 3.60
CA PHE A 10 11.49 -1.17 4.12
C PHE A 10 11.31 -1.24 5.64
N ILE A 11 11.43 -2.44 6.24
CA ILE A 11 11.28 -2.66 7.69
C ILE A 11 12.61 -2.41 8.43
N ILE A 12 13.75 -2.75 7.83
CA ILE A 12 15.06 -2.64 8.49
C ILE A 12 15.48 -1.18 8.73
N ALA A 13 14.98 -0.21 7.96
CA ALA A 13 15.25 1.21 8.19
C ALA A 13 14.66 1.77 9.50
N LEU A 14 13.82 1.01 10.22
CA LEU A 14 13.13 1.48 11.43
C LEU A 14 13.45 0.75 12.73
N LEU A 15 14.24 -0.34 12.73
CA LEU A 15 14.24 -1.25 13.89
C LEU A 15 15.53 -1.56 14.66
N PHE A 16 16.73 -1.06 14.34
CA PHE A 16 17.87 -1.39 15.22
C PHE A 16 18.83 -0.24 15.49
N VAL A 17 18.62 0.42 16.64
CA VAL A 17 19.68 1.11 17.39
C VAL A 17 19.78 0.45 18.76
N SER A 18 20.81 -0.40 18.94
CA SER A 18 21.51 -0.54 20.22
C SER A 18 22.83 -1.33 20.06
N SER A 19 23.95 -0.59 20.17
CA SER A 19 25.23 -0.95 20.81
C SER A 19 26.18 -1.99 20.17
N THR A 20 27.22 -1.50 19.47
CA THR A 20 28.68 -1.63 19.78
C THR A 20 29.55 -1.27 18.56
N SER A 21 30.76 -0.78 18.80
CA SER A 21 31.65 0.05 17.94
C SER A 21 32.14 -0.50 16.59
N GLY A 22 31.66 -1.67 16.14
CA GLY A 22 31.83 -2.15 14.76
C GLY A 22 30.63 -1.88 13.84
N GLN A 23 29.56 -1.31 14.40
CA GLN A 23 28.30 -1.04 13.72
C GLN A 23 28.22 0.35 13.09
N GLU A 24 29.11 1.30 13.39
CA GLU A 24 28.97 2.67 12.87
C GLU A 24 29.17 2.75 11.35
N ASN A 25 30.22 2.15 10.79
CA ASN A 25 30.43 2.13 9.34
C ASN A 25 29.33 1.36 8.62
N LYS A 26 28.88 0.23 9.19
CA LYS A 26 27.73 -0.53 8.65
C LYS A 26 26.42 0.23 8.79
N ALA A 27 26.20 0.97 9.86
CA ALA A 27 24.99 1.76 10.10
C ALA A 27 24.96 2.98 9.17
N ILE A 28 26.09 3.62 8.92
CA ILE A 28 26.23 4.70 7.94
C ILE A 28 25.99 4.16 6.53
N GLU A 29 26.63 3.06 6.14
CA GLU A 29 26.43 2.43 4.82
C GLU A 29 24.98 1.95 4.63
N ASN A 30 24.38 1.32 5.64
CA ASN A 30 22.97 0.90 5.61
C ASN A 30 22.02 2.10 5.53
N ARG A 31 22.35 3.20 6.21
CA ARG A 31 21.58 4.44 6.15
C ARG A 31 21.65 5.02 4.75
N ASP A 32 22.84 5.23 4.19
CA ASP A 32 23.02 5.78 2.84
C ASP A 32 22.31 4.92 1.77
N LEU A 33 22.37 3.59 1.91
CA LEU A 33 21.61 2.66 1.07
C LEU A 33 20.09 2.83 1.22
N SER A 34 19.59 3.00 2.45
CA SER A 34 18.16 3.23 2.71
C SER A 34 17.68 4.56 2.13
N GLU A 35 18.46 5.62 2.31
CA GLU A 35 18.17 6.96 1.77
C GLU A 35 18.14 6.93 0.23
N SER A 36 19.09 6.20 -0.38
CA SER A 36 19.14 5.95 -1.82
C SER A 36 17.90 5.19 -2.33
N ILE A 37 17.46 4.15 -1.62
CA ILE A 37 16.31 3.33 -2.03
C ILE A 37 14.99 4.13 -1.94
N VAL A 38 14.79 4.90 -0.87
CA VAL A 38 13.57 5.69 -0.67
C VAL A 38 13.40 6.74 -1.78
N MET A 39 14.46 7.51 -2.07
CA MET A 39 14.40 8.49 -3.15
C MET A 39 14.34 7.83 -4.53
N LYS A 40 14.99 6.68 -4.72
CA LYS A 40 14.86 5.92 -5.97
C LYS A 40 13.43 5.44 -6.20
N TRP A 41 12.75 4.92 -5.17
CA TRP A 41 11.33 4.58 -5.26
C TRP A 41 10.51 5.79 -5.69
N TRP A 42 10.67 6.92 -4.99
CA TRP A 42 9.94 8.16 -5.29
C TRP A 42 10.15 8.64 -6.73
N ASN A 43 11.40 8.67 -7.18
CA ASN A 43 11.78 9.17 -8.50
C ASN A 43 11.36 8.23 -9.64
N GLN A 44 11.04 6.96 -9.35
CA GLN A 44 10.56 5.98 -10.33
C GLN A 44 9.04 5.89 -10.38
N LEU A 45 8.32 6.53 -9.46
CA LEU A 45 6.87 6.57 -9.52
C LEU A 45 6.41 7.32 -10.77
N PRO A 46 5.34 6.85 -11.43
CA PRO A 46 4.65 7.64 -12.43
C PRO A 46 4.23 9.00 -11.87
N GLN A 47 4.18 10.01 -12.73
CA GLN A 47 3.94 11.40 -12.31
C GLN A 47 2.57 11.56 -11.62
N GLU A 48 1.55 10.84 -12.08
CA GLU A 48 0.23 10.78 -11.47
C GLU A 48 0.30 10.29 -10.01
N TRP A 49 1.14 9.30 -9.72
CA TRP A 49 1.34 8.80 -8.36
C TRP A 49 2.09 9.80 -7.48
N GLN A 50 3.13 10.45 -8.00
CA GLN A 50 3.80 11.52 -7.28
C GLN A 50 2.81 12.65 -6.92
N ARG A 51 1.95 13.05 -7.87
CA ARG A 51 0.90 14.06 -7.62
C ARG A 51 -0.07 13.61 -6.54
N LEU A 52 -0.58 12.38 -6.60
CA LEU A 52 -1.52 11.86 -5.59
C LEU A 52 -0.90 11.82 -4.19
N PHE A 53 0.35 11.40 -4.05
CA PHE A 53 1.05 11.42 -2.76
C PHE A 53 1.22 12.83 -2.21
N VAL A 54 1.65 13.79 -3.05
CA VAL A 54 1.82 15.19 -2.65
C VAL A 54 0.48 15.80 -2.21
N GLN A 55 -0.59 15.56 -2.98
CA GLN A 55 -1.93 16.04 -2.67
C GLN A 55 -2.45 15.42 -1.37
N LYS A 56 -2.34 14.09 -1.21
CA LYS A 56 -2.82 13.37 -0.04
C LYS A 56 -2.09 13.79 1.24
N ALA A 57 -0.79 14.05 1.14
CA ALA A 57 0.03 14.47 2.27
C ALA A 57 -0.01 15.99 2.52
N ASN A 58 -0.69 16.76 1.69
CA ASN A 58 -0.71 18.23 1.70
C ASN A 58 0.70 18.84 1.77
N MET A 59 1.58 18.38 0.86
CA MET A 59 2.98 18.81 0.81
C MET A 59 3.26 19.68 -0.42
N SER A 60 4.36 20.45 -0.37
CA SER A 60 4.88 21.17 -1.54
C SER A 60 5.89 20.33 -2.29
N TYR A 61 5.83 20.33 -3.63
CA TYR A 61 6.77 19.64 -4.51
C TYR A 61 7.94 20.56 -4.91
N PRO A 62 9.19 20.05 -5.08
CA PRO A 62 9.63 18.66 -4.91
C PRO A 62 9.77 18.22 -3.45
N LEU A 63 9.52 16.94 -3.18
CA LEU A 63 9.72 16.35 -1.85
C LEU A 63 11.20 16.06 -1.59
N ASN A 64 11.67 16.35 -0.39
CA ASN A 64 12.95 15.85 0.13
C ASN A 64 12.80 14.47 0.77
N LEU A 65 13.92 13.81 1.06
CA LEU A 65 13.96 12.48 1.67
C LEU A 65 13.04 12.33 2.89
N LYS A 66 13.12 13.24 3.86
CA LYS A 66 12.30 13.17 5.08
C LYS A 66 10.80 13.25 4.78
N GLN A 67 10.41 14.01 3.76
CA GLN A 67 9.02 14.08 3.32
C GLN A 67 8.57 12.77 2.67
N VAL A 68 9.42 12.15 1.85
CA VAL A 68 9.14 10.85 1.22
C VAL A 68 9.03 9.74 2.27
N GLU A 69 9.93 9.70 3.25
CA GLU A 69 9.87 8.73 4.37
C GLU A 69 8.55 8.82 5.14
N ARG A 70 8.01 10.03 5.30
CA ARG A 70 6.70 10.24 5.97
C ARG A 70 5.54 9.63 5.18
N LEU A 71 5.63 9.49 3.86
CA LEU A 71 4.61 8.80 3.05
C LEU A 71 4.48 7.33 3.46
N GLY A 72 5.59 6.72 3.93
CA GLY A 72 5.63 5.36 4.49
C GLY A 72 4.72 5.12 5.69
N ARG A 73 4.25 6.20 6.34
CA ARG A 73 3.42 6.17 7.56
C ARG A 73 2.02 6.73 7.34
N LEU A 74 1.57 6.88 6.09
CA LEU A 74 0.20 7.28 5.81
C LEU A 74 -0.77 6.27 6.43
N GLY A 75 -1.76 6.76 7.18
CA GLY A 75 -2.83 5.94 7.73
C GLY A 75 -3.94 5.65 6.72
N GLY A 76 -4.04 6.41 5.64
CA GLY A 76 -4.99 6.10 4.58
C GLY A 76 -4.65 6.79 3.27
N PHE A 77 -5.18 6.24 2.18
CA PHE A 77 -4.98 6.73 0.83
C PHE A 77 -6.31 6.79 0.09
N ASP A 78 -6.66 7.97 -0.41
CA ASP A 78 -7.85 8.18 -1.23
C ASP A 78 -7.37 8.61 -2.62
N CYS A 79 -7.65 7.77 -3.61
CA CYS A 79 -7.41 8.03 -5.02
C CYS A 79 -8.69 7.79 -5.83
N ASN A 80 -9.85 8.06 -5.23
CA ASN A 80 -11.13 8.02 -5.92
C ASN A 80 -11.11 8.89 -7.18
N GLY A 81 -11.55 8.34 -8.31
CA GLY A 81 -11.63 9.06 -9.59
C GLY A 81 -10.27 9.39 -10.21
N ALA A 82 -9.16 8.89 -9.64
CA ALA A 82 -7.84 9.11 -10.20
C ALA A 82 -7.62 8.29 -11.47
N GLU A 83 -6.90 8.86 -12.44
CA GLU A 83 -6.53 8.19 -13.68
C GLU A 83 -5.35 7.21 -13.47
N ILE A 84 -5.57 6.19 -12.64
CA ILE A 84 -4.59 5.15 -12.32
C ILE A 84 -5.10 3.76 -12.73
N ALA A 85 -4.16 2.87 -13.08
CA ALA A 85 -4.45 1.49 -13.47
C ALA A 85 -3.75 0.44 -12.59
N THR A 86 -3.03 0.85 -11.54
CA THR A 86 -2.33 -0.08 -10.66
C THR A 86 -2.13 0.48 -9.26
N LEU A 87 -2.29 -0.36 -8.22
CA LEU A 87 -2.02 0.00 -6.83
C LEU A 87 -0.58 -0.34 -6.36
N LYS A 88 0.31 -0.73 -7.28
CA LYS A 88 1.70 -1.12 -6.94
C LYS A 88 2.43 -0.13 -6.01
N PRO A 89 2.30 1.20 -6.16
CA PRO A 89 2.93 2.16 -5.27
C PRO A 89 2.50 2.07 -3.80
N LEU A 90 1.34 1.47 -3.50
CA LEU A 90 0.85 1.27 -2.13
C LEU A 90 1.39 0.01 -1.45
N SER A 91 2.01 -0.91 -2.20
CA SER A 91 2.31 -2.27 -1.73
C SER A 91 3.19 -2.40 -0.48
N ASN A 92 4.01 -1.38 -0.19
CA ASN A 92 4.89 -1.36 0.98
C ASN A 92 4.44 -0.38 2.07
N LEU A 93 3.29 0.29 1.90
CA LEU A 93 2.76 1.25 2.87
C LEU A 93 1.96 0.52 3.96
N THR A 94 2.66 -0.32 4.72
CA THR A 94 2.09 -1.25 5.71
C THR A 94 1.35 -0.58 6.89
N TRP A 95 1.40 0.74 6.98
CA TRP A 95 0.65 1.54 7.95
C TRP A 95 -0.72 1.98 7.47
N LEU A 96 -1.07 1.74 6.20
CA LEU A 96 -2.39 2.06 5.67
C LEU A 96 -3.48 1.24 6.37
N THR A 97 -4.47 1.95 6.91
CA THR A 97 -5.69 1.40 7.49
C THR A 97 -6.91 1.67 6.61
N TYR A 98 -6.84 2.63 5.68
CA TYR A 98 -7.92 2.98 4.77
C TYR A 98 -7.44 3.12 3.33
N ILE A 99 -8.15 2.50 2.38
CA ILE A 99 -7.96 2.72 0.95
C ILE A 99 -9.31 2.94 0.27
N ASN A 100 -9.40 4.01 -0.52
CA ASN A 100 -10.47 4.22 -1.49
C ASN A 100 -9.85 4.42 -2.86
N CYS A 101 -10.12 3.47 -3.76
CA CYS A 101 -9.67 3.50 -5.14
C CYS A 101 -10.83 3.31 -6.11
N SER A 102 -12.04 3.69 -5.71
CA SER A 102 -13.22 3.63 -6.56
C SER A 102 -13.09 4.54 -7.78
N ASN A 103 -13.82 4.24 -8.85
CA ASN A 103 -13.82 4.98 -10.11
C ASN A 103 -12.41 5.10 -10.73
N THR A 104 -11.62 4.02 -10.66
CA THR A 104 -10.28 3.95 -11.27
C THR A 104 -10.22 2.76 -12.23
N LYS A 105 -9.15 2.67 -13.05
CA LYS A 105 -8.96 1.60 -14.04
C LYS A 105 -8.17 0.41 -13.47
N ILE A 106 -8.23 0.20 -12.16
CA ILE A 106 -7.53 -0.90 -11.52
C ILE A 106 -8.29 -2.21 -11.77
N THR A 107 -7.55 -3.28 -11.97
CA THR A 107 -8.10 -4.62 -12.28
C THR A 107 -7.70 -5.67 -11.25
N THR A 108 -6.86 -5.32 -10.26
CA THR A 108 -6.35 -6.30 -9.30
C THR A 108 -6.00 -5.69 -7.94
N LEU A 109 -6.28 -6.46 -6.89
CA LEU A 109 -5.94 -6.15 -5.49
C LEU A 109 -4.59 -6.73 -5.05
N GLU A 110 -3.85 -7.42 -5.94
CA GLU A 110 -2.57 -8.07 -5.62
C GLU A 110 -1.56 -7.18 -4.86
N PRO A 111 -1.43 -5.87 -5.14
CA PRO A 111 -0.56 -4.99 -4.36
C PRO A 111 -0.93 -4.85 -2.88
N LEU A 112 -2.18 -5.14 -2.48
CA LEU A 112 -2.68 -4.89 -1.13
C LEU A 112 -2.48 -6.08 -0.17
N LYS A 113 -2.11 -7.26 -0.69
CA LYS A 113 -2.09 -8.54 0.05
C LYS A 113 -1.25 -8.60 1.33
N HIS A 114 -0.37 -7.63 1.55
CA HIS A 114 0.51 -7.54 2.71
C HIS A 114 0.16 -6.39 3.66
N LEU A 115 -0.88 -5.61 3.36
CA LEU A 115 -1.31 -4.47 4.17
C LEU A 115 -2.16 -4.95 5.36
N ARG A 116 -1.52 -5.67 6.29
CA ARG A 116 -2.17 -6.33 7.43
C ARG A 116 -2.96 -5.39 8.35
N LYS A 117 -2.69 -4.08 8.30
CA LYS A 117 -3.40 -3.04 9.06
C LYS A 117 -4.60 -2.45 8.31
N LEU A 118 -4.84 -2.84 7.06
CA LEU A 118 -5.94 -2.33 6.26
C LEU A 118 -7.27 -2.76 6.89
N ASP A 119 -8.01 -1.77 7.36
CA ASP A 119 -9.28 -1.89 8.08
C ASP A 119 -10.48 -1.66 7.15
N ARG A 120 -10.33 -0.71 6.22
CA ARG A 120 -11.38 -0.31 5.28
C ARG A 120 -10.87 -0.26 3.84
N LEU A 121 -11.57 -0.96 2.95
CA LEU A 121 -11.30 -0.97 1.52
C LEU A 121 -12.56 -0.64 0.71
N ILE A 122 -12.47 0.35 -0.17
CA ILE A 122 -13.55 0.76 -1.08
C ILE A 122 -13.01 0.71 -2.52
N ILE A 123 -13.64 -0.14 -3.35
CA ILE A 123 -13.21 -0.47 -4.72
C ILE A 123 -14.35 -0.32 -5.74
N ASP A 124 -15.32 0.55 -5.45
CA ASP A 124 -16.52 0.71 -6.28
C ASP A 124 -16.19 1.13 -7.72
N SER A 125 -16.96 0.68 -8.70
CA SER A 125 -16.77 1.05 -10.11
C SER A 125 -15.31 0.85 -10.57
N THR A 126 -14.80 -0.35 -10.34
CA THR A 126 -13.48 -0.82 -10.83
C THR A 126 -13.65 -2.11 -11.59
N ASP A 127 -12.64 -2.49 -12.37
CA ASP A 127 -12.67 -3.72 -13.18
C ASP A 127 -12.14 -4.94 -12.39
N ILE A 128 -12.15 -4.90 -11.06
CA ILE A 128 -11.70 -6.00 -10.20
C ILE A 128 -12.69 -7.15 -10.27
N ASP A 129 -12.17 -8.37 -10.43
CA ASP A 129 -12.92 -9.62 -10.53
C ASP A 129 -12.52 -10.68 -9.47
N ASP A 130 -11.46 -10.44 -8.71
CA ASP A 130 -10.90 -11.40 -7.74
C ASP A 130 -10.61 -10.76 -6.36
N LEU A 131 -11.14 -11.39 -5.30
CA LEU A 131 -10.91 -11.03 -3.90
C LEU A 131 -9.81 -11.86 -3.21
N SER A 132 -9.24 -12.87 -3.88
CA SER A 132 -8.18 -13.71 -3.31
C SER A 132 -7.00 -12.94 -2.70
N PRO A 133 -6.57 -11.76 -3.24
CA PRO A 133 -5.46 -11.01 -2.65
C PRO A 133 -5.74 -10.45 -1.25
N ILE A 134 -7.02 -10.25 -0.89
CA ILE A 134 -7.40 -9.64 0.39
C ILE A 134 -7.88 -10.66 1.44
N GLU A 135 -7.91 -11.95 1.11
CA GLU A 135 -8.35 -13.04 1.99
C GLU A 135 -7.57 -13.13 3.31
N ASN A 136 -6.32 -12.67 3.35
CA ASN A 136 -5.47 -12.75 4.54
C ASN A 136 -5.29 -11.40 5.27
N LEU A 137 -6.14 -10.41 4.98
CA LEU A 137 -6.09 -9.11 5.66
C LEU A 137 -6.81 -9.19 7.01
N GLU A 138 -6.06 -9.60 8.04
CA GLU A 138 -6.56 -9.87 9.40
C GLU A 138 -7.27 -8.69 10.08
N SER A 139 -6.97 -7.44 9.70
CA SER A 139 -7.61 -6.25 10.28
C SER A 139 -8.78 -5.71 9.46
N LEU A 140 -9.08 -6.29 8.29
CA LEU A 140 -10.16 -5.78 7.43
C LEU A 140 -11.49 -5.95 8.15
N THR A 141 -12.25 -4.88 8.32
CA THR A 141 -13.61 -4.94 8.89
C THR A 141 -14.67 -4.38 7.96
N PHE A 142 -14.26 -3.69 6.88
CA PHE A 142 -15.19 -3.08 5.93
C PHE A 142 -14.68 -3.22 4.49
N LEU A 143 -15.52 -3.80 3.63
CA LEU A 143 -15.28 -3.92 2.20
C LEU A 143 -16.51 -3.43 1.42
N ARG A 144 -16.30 -2.49 0.50
CA ARG A 144 -17.34 -2.08 -0.46
C ARG A 144 -16.84 -2.24 -1.89
N LEU A 145 -17.64 -2.91 -2.72
CA LEU A 145 -17.29 -3.35 -4.07
C LEU A 145 -18.46 -3.25 -5.04
N ILE A 146 -19.24 -2.18 -4.94
CA ILE A 146 -20.40 -1.93 -5.79
C ILE A 146 -19.93 -1.71 -7.23
N ASN A 147 -20.63 -2.29 -8.20
CA ASN A 147 -20.30 -2.14 -9.62
C ASN A 147 -18.86 -2.60 -9.94
N THR A 148 -18.51 -3.80 -9.45
CA THR A 148 -17.27 -4.52 -9.80
C THR A 148 -17.60 -5.79 -10.60
N ASN A 149 -16.57 -6.46 -11.11
CA ASN A 149 -16.71 -7.70 -11.88
C ASN A 149 -16.59 -8.97 -11.00
N VAL A 150 -16.55 -8.82 -9.68
CA VAL A 150 -16.43 -9.96 -8.76
C VAL A 150 -17.69 -10.82 -8.83
N PRO A 151 -17.59 -12.13 -9.13
CA PRO A 151 -18.75 -13.01 -9.16
C PRO A 151 -19.49 -13.04 -7.82
N ARG A 152 -20.82 -12.97 -7.86
CA ARG A 152 -21.65 -12.95 -6.64
C ARG A 152 -21.36 -14.12 -5.69
N ASP A 153 -21.09 -15.30 -6.25
CA ASP A 153 -20.78 -16.49 -5.45
C ASP A 153 -19.44 -16.36 -4.71
N ASP A 154 -18.45 -15.70 -5.31
CA ASP A 154 -17.16 -15.40 -4.66
C ASP A 154 -17.34 -14.38 -3.53
N ILE A 155 -18.22 -13.38 -3.71
CA ILE A 155 -18.56 -12.42 -2.64
C ILE A 155 -19.23 -13.14 -1.46
N ILE A 156 -20.16 -14.05 -1.75
CA ILE A 156 -20.83 -14.85 -0.71
C ILE A 156 -19.82 -15.78 -0.01
N ALA A 157 -18.90 -16.39 -0.76
CA ALA A 157 -17.84 -17.21 -0.19
C ALA A 157 -16.91 -16.39 0.71
N PHE A 158 -16.55 -15.19 0.29
CA PHE A 158 -15.78 -14.23 1.08
C PHE A 158 -16.48 -13.90 2.40
N ILE A 159 -17.76 -13.52 2.37
CA ILE A 159 -18.55 -13.22 3.58
C ILE A 159 -18.60 -14.41 4.54
N LYS A 160 -18.76 -15.64 4.02
CA LYS A 160 -18.76 -16.86 4.85
C LYS A 160 -17.41 -17.13 5.52
N ARG A 161 -16.31 -16.86 4.82
CA ARG A 161 -14.95 -17.01 5.36
C ARG A 161 -14.59 -15.90 6.35
N HIS A 162 -15.17 -14.70 6.16
CA HIS A 162 -14.85 -13.48 6.90
C HIS A 162 -16.08 -12.87 7.59
N PRO A 163 -16.71 -13.55 8.56
CA PRO A 163 -17.97 -13.11 9.16
C PRO A 163 -17.89 -11.79 9.95
N GLY A 164 -16.68 -11.31 10.26
CA GLY A 164 -16.45 -10.02 10.92
C GLY A 164 -16.31 -8.84 9.96
N VAL A 165 -16.31 -9.07 8.64
CA VAL A 165 -16.21 -8.01 7.63
C VAL A 165 -17.61 -7.59 7.20
N GLU A 166 -17.92 -6.31 7.35
CA GLU A 166 -19.09 -5.71 6.73
C GLU A 166 -18.83 -5.59 5.21
N VAL A 167 -19.63 -6.28 4.40
CA VAL A 167 -19.50 -6.29 2.93
C VAL A 167 -20.71 -5.63 2.27
N GLN A 168 -20.46 -4.66 1.39
CA GLN A 168 -21.47 -3.95 0.60
C GLN A 168 -21.19 -4.14 -0.89
N TYR A 169 -22.08 -4.84 -1.61
CA TYR A 169 -21.89 -5.30 -3.00
C TYR A 169 -23.18 -5.29 -3.82
#